data_AF-A0A6I2R851-F1
#
_entry.id   AF-A0A6I2R851-F1
#
_cell.length_a   1.000
_cell.length_b   1.000
_cell.length_c   1.000
_cell.angle_alpha   90.00
_cell.angle_beta   90.00
_cell.angle_gamma   90.00
#
_symmetry.space_group_name_H-M   'P 1'
#
loop_
_entity.id
_entity.type
_entity.pdbx_description
1 polymer ?
#
loop_
_entity_poly.entity_id
_entity_poly.type
_entity_poly.pdbx_seq_one_letter_code
_entity_poly.pdbx_strand_id
1 'polypeptide(L)'
;MLKQLAFGSIRHDGVETKISVGDTDPMQSGILWSWYKGLLVQSHQIICPWWPGEESPKLLTGLPVEVDGFPFVCRIPVLPDDQDVIEAVDWGSYPFWCLNPKNPKRPHMCKPQASTKVSRATRYDVRCMLRLIMEPVPVAPNPLIGKPVKLLFQPYVLHGWLDEITDYDLVCRMTEDTHISPDWGIRKGEEVYIDREAVMSLAPG
;
A
#
# COMPACT_ATOMS: atom_id res chain seq x y z
N MET A 1 -15.17 -3.97 -7.57
CA MET A 1 -14.09 -4.74 -8.21
C MET A 1 -12.77 -4.09 -7.78
N LEU A 2 -11.94 -4.78 -6.99
CA LEU A 2 -10.64 -4.28 -6.55
C LEU A 2 -9.70 -4.25 -7.78
N LYS A 3 -9.19 -3.08 -8.16
CA LYS A 3 -8.16 -2.99 -9.22
C LYS A 3 -6.80 -3.33 -8.60
N GLN A 4 -6.04 -4.18 -9.29
CA GLN A 4 -4.71 -4.63 -8.86
C GLN A 4 -3.62 -3.70 -9.39
N LEU A 5 -2.69 -3.31 -8.52
CA LEU A 5 -1.41 -2.70 -8.89
C LEU A 5 -0.29 -3.74 -8.76
N ALA A 6 0.62 -3.74 -9.71
CA ALA A 6 1.83 -4.55 -9.69
C ALA A 6 3.03 -3.60 -9.57
N PHE A 7 3.89 -3.81 -8.57
CA PHE A 7 5.10 -3.04 -8.39
C PHE A 7 6.32 -3.91 -8.62
N GLY A 8 7.29 -3.39 -9.39
CA GLY A 8 8.51 -4.10 -9.78
C GLY A 8 9.62 -4.08 -8.71
N SER A 9 9.59 -3.11 -7.80
CA SER A 9 10.55 -3.03 -6.69
C SER A 9 10.02 -2.16 -5.53
N ILE A 10 10.54 -2.42 -4.33
CA ILE A 10 10.29 -1.64 -3.12
C ILE A 10 11.66 -1.13 -2.65
N ARG A 11 11.79 0.14 -2.26
CA ARG A 11 13.06 0.66 -1.69
C ARG A 11 12.89 0.94 -0.21
N HIS A 12 13.93 0.64 0.57
CA HIS A 12 14.03 0.96 1.99
C HIS A 12 15.39 1.65 2.23
N ASP A 13 15.38 2.78 2.93
CA ASP A 13 16.56 3.64 3.15
C ASP A 13 17.29 4.03 1.84
N GLY A 14 16.55 4.21 0.74
CA GLY A 14 17.12 4.55 -0.58
C GLY A 14 17.83 3.39 -1.31
N VAL A 15 17.93 2.22 -0.67
CA VAL A 15 18.47 1.01 -1.28
C VAL A 15 17.31 0.21 -1.87
N GLU A 16 17.49 -0.25 -3.11
CA GLU A 16 16.60 -1.23 -3.73
C GLU A 16 16.70 -2.53 -2.94
N THR A 17 15.86 -2.62 -1.91
CA THR A 17 15.70 -3.82 -1.14
C THR A 17 14.66 -4.62 -1.90
N LYS A 18 15.09 -5.63 -2.66
CA LYS A 18 14.17 -6.71 -2.98
C LYS A 18 13.70 -7.24 -1.63
N ILE A 19 12.54 -6.80 -1.17
CA ILE A 19 11.85 -7.45 -0.06
C ILE A 19 11.46 -8.80 -0.65
N SER A 20 12.42 -9.73 -0.68
CA SER A 20 12.21 -11.12 -0.97
C SER A 20 11.50 -11.63 0.25
N VAL A 21 10.19 -11.66 0.17
CA VAL A 21 9.38 -12.02 1.32
C VAL A 21 9.41 -13.56 1.54
N GLY A 22 10.22 -14.31 0.77
CA GLY A 22 10.24 -15.77 0.73
C GLY A 22 9.51 -16.29 -0.51
N ASP A 23 9.76 -17.54 -0.90
CA ASP A 23 9.36 -18.22 -2.15
C ASP A 23 8.14 -17.59 -2.83
N THR A 24 8.39 -16.54 -3.62
CA THR A 24 7.44 -16.08 -4.62
C THR A 24 7.33 -17.21 -5.63
N ASP A 25 6.11 -17.53 -6.04
CA ASP A 25 5.88 -18.41 -7.19
C ASP A 25 6.90 -18.04 -8.30
N PRO A 26 7.77 -18.96 -8.74
CA PRO A 26 8.79 -18.65 -9.74
C PRO A 26 8.19 -18.19 -11.08
N MET A 27 6.88 -18.31 -11.27
CA MET A 27 6.14 -17.75 -12.41
C MET A 27 5.64 -16.32 -12.20
N GLN A 28 5.80 -15.73 -11.02
CA GLN A 28 5.30 -14.39 -10.69
C GLN A 28 6.46 -13.46 -10.29
N SER A 29 6.70 -12.44 -11.11
CA SER A 29 7.81 -11.50 -10.95
C SER A 29 7.53 -10.32 -10.00
N GLY A 30 6.35 -10.23 -9.38
CA GLY A 30 5.97 -9.07 -8.55
C GLY A 30 4.91 -9.36 -7.48
N ILE A 31 4.87 -8.50 -6.46
CA ILE A 31 3.82 -8.51 -5.42
C ILE A 31 2.62 -7.75 -5.97
N LEU A 32 1.43 -8.38 -5.93
CA LEU A 32 0.18 -7.73 -6.33
C LEU A 32 -0.51 -7.07 -5.14
N TRP A 33 -1.09 -5.89 -5.38
CA TRP A 33 -1.75 -5.06 -4.38
C TRP A 33 -3.15 -4.68 -4.83
N SER A 34 -4.09 -4.64 -3.90
CA SER A 34 -5.48 -4.25 -4.15
C SER A 34 -5.80 -2.98 -3.37
N TRP A 35 -6.46 -2.02 -4.02
CA TRP A 35 -6.93 -0.80 -3.36
C TRP A 35 -8.18 -1.04 -2.51
N TYR A 36 -8.14 -0.64 -1.24
CA TYR A 36 -9.31 -0.60 -0.36
C TYR A 36 -9.27 0.61 0.56
N LYS A 37 -10.26 1.51 0.45
CA LYS A 37 -10.39 2.73 1.27
C LYS A 37 -9.08 3.52 1.46
N GLY A 38 -8.36 3.79 0.38
CA GLY A 38 -7.10 4.53 0.43
C GLY A 38 -5.87 3.69 0.81
N LEU A 39 -6.02 2.38 1.03
CA LEU A 39 -4.94 1.47 1.41
C LEU A 39 -4.58 0.53 0.26
N LEU A 40 -3.30 0.21 0.14
CA LEU A 40 -2.82 -0.88 -0.71
C LEU A 40 -2.68 -2.14 0.13
N VAL A 41 -3.52 -3.13 -0.15
CA VAL A 41 -3.55 -4.39 0.58
C VAL A 41 -2.91 -5.47 -0.28
N GLN A 42 -1.95 -6.17 0.28
CA GLN A 42 -1.26 -7.26 -0.41
C GLN A 42 -2.26 -8.36 -0.80
N SER A 43 -2.32 -8.65 -2.10
CA SER A 43 -3.25 -9.65 -2.64
C SER A 43 -2.68 -11.07 -2.57
N HIS A 44 -1.37 -11.22 -2.78
CA HIS A 44 -0.70 -12.52 -2.68
C HIS A 44 -0.18 -12.80 -1.27
N GLN A 45 -0.38 -14.02 -0.81
CA GLN A 45 0.17 -14.50 0.46
C GLN A 45 1.64 -14.83 0.29
N ILE A 46 2.42 -14.53 1.32
CA ILE A 46 3.82 -14.93 1.35
C ILE A 46 4.08 -15.73 2.61
N ILE A 47 4.69 -16.91 2.46
CA ILE A 47 4.92 -17.84 3.55
C ILE A 47 5.95 -17.24 4.52
N CYS A 48 5.52 -16.97 5.74
CA CYS A 48 6.32 -16.45 6.84
C CYS A 48 6.03 -17.29 8.11
N PRO A 49 6.60 -18.51 8.20
CA PRO A 49 6.22 -19.48 9.23
C PRO A 49 6.73 -19.09 10.63
N TRP A 50 7.75 -18.24 10.71
CA TRP A 50 8.23 -17.64 11.95
C TRP A 50 8.34 -16.13 11.81
N TRP A 51 8.05 -15.40 12.89
CA TRP A 51 8.24 -13.96 12.92
C TRP A 51 9.74 -13.62 13.04
N PRO A 52 10.30 -12.76 12.17
CA PRO A 52 11.75 -12.59 12.02
C PRO A 52 12.49 -11.89 13.17
N GLY A 53 11.94 -11.81 14.40
CA GLY A 53 12.68 -11.31 15.56
C GLY A 53 13.13 -9.85 15.44
N GLU A 54 14.34 -9.50 15.87
CA GLU A 54 14.81 -8.10 16.09
C GLU A 54 14.77 -7.17 14.86
N GLU A 55 14.70 -7.68 13.62
CA GLU A 55 14.58 -6.85 12.39
C GLU A 55 13.13 -6.45 12.07
N SER A 56 12.18 -7.11 12.70
CA SER A 56 10.75 -6.92 12.49
C SER A 56 10.05 -5.72 13.15
N PRO A 57 10.59 -5.03 14.19
CA PRO A 57 9.90 -3.93 14.86
C PRO A 57 9.45 -2.84 13.89
N LYS A 58 10.23 -2.59 12.83
CA LYS A 58 9.87 -1.61 11.80
C LYS A 58 8.61 -2.04 11.02
N LEU A 59 8.43 -3.31 10.72
CA LEU A 59 7.20 -3.82 10.07
C LEU A 59 5.97 -3.76 11.00
N LEU A 60 6.19 -3.69 12.32
CA LEU A 60 5.10 -3.53 13.31
C LEU A 60 4.65 -2.07 13.40
N THR A 61 5.60 -1.14 13.47
CA THR A 61 5.32 0.29 13.67
C THR A 61 5.12 1.05 12.36
N GLY A 62 5.30 0.37 11.23
CA GLY A 62 5.34 0.99 9.90
C GLY A 62 6.78 1.13 9.39
N LEU A 63 7.07 0.41 8.31
CA LEU A 63 8.32 0.48 7.57
C LEU A 63 8.17 1.50 6.44
N PRO A 64 8.90 2.63 6.47
CA PRO A 64 8.92 3.54 5.34
C PRO A 64 9.47 2.82 4.12
N VAL A 65 8.73 2.86 3.03
CA VAL A 65 9.13 2.28 1.76
C VAL A 65 8.78 3.21 0.61
N GLU A 66 9.55 3.15 -0.47
CA GLU A 66 9.23 3.84 -1.71
C GLU A 66 8.81 2.81 -2.76
N VAL A 67 7.71 3.12 -3.46
CA VAL A 67 7.14 2.30 -4.51
C VAL A 67 6.85 3.21 -5.71
N ASP A 68 7.52 2.96 -6.83
CA ASP A 68 7.48 3.80 -8.05
C ASP A 68 7.76 5.30 -7.80
N GLY A 69 8.53 5.62 -6.77
CA GLY A 69 8.85 6.98 -6.33
C GLY A 69 7.87 7.58 -5.31
N PHE A 70 6.76 6.88 -5.01
CA PHE A 70 5.82 7.31 -3.99
C PHE A 70 6.19 6.76 -2.61
N PRO A 71 6.18 7.59 -1.56
CA PRO A 71 6.41 7.12 -0.20
C PRO A 71 5.17 6.43 0.37
N PHE A 72 5.39 5.30 1.03
CA PHE A 72 4.40 4.54 1.78
C PHE A 72 4.95 4.17 3.16
N VAL A 73 4.04 3.88 4.08
CA VAL A 73 4.33 3.15 5.30
C VAL A 73 3.75 1.75 5.16
N CYS A 74 4.61 0.73 5.25
CA CYS A 74 4.25 -0.67 5.13
C CYS A 74 4.18 -1.34 6.51
N ARG A 75 3.06 -2.00 6.82
CA ARG A 75 2.84 -2.68 8.09
C ARG A 75 2.05 -3.96 7.95
N ILE A 76 2.07 -4.79 8.99
CA ILE A 76 1.09 -5.87 9.15
C ILE A 76 -0.26 -5.32 9.64
N PRO A 77 -1.37 -6.07 9.49
CA PRO A 77 -2.67 -5.66 10.01
C PRO A 77 -2.68 -5.51 11.52
N VAL A 78 -3.46 -4.56 11.99
CA VAL A 78 -3.79 -4.31 13.40
C VAL A 78 -5.24 -4.71 13.60
N LEU A 79 -5.50 -5.72 14.43
CA LEU A 79 -6.85 -6.17 14.73
C LEU A 79 -7.28 -5.76 16.14
N PRO A 80 -8.52 -5.24 16.32
CA PRO A 80 -9.65 -5.27 15.37
C PRO A 80 -9.71 -4.10 14.36
N ASP A 81 -8.76 -3.17 14.37
CA ASP A 81 -8.85 -1.91 13.63
C ASP A 81 -8.96 -2.09 12.09
N ASP A 82 -8.25 -3.06 11.52
CA ASP A 82 -8.28 -3.40 10.09
C ASP A 82 -9.25 -4.57 9.76
N GLN A 83 -10.24 -4.84 10.62
CA GLN A 83 -11.16 -5.98 10.41
C GLN A 83 -11.93 -5.86 9.10
N ASP A 84 -12.33 -4.64 8.70
CA ASP A 84 -13.04 -4.40 7.45
C ASP A 84 -12.14 -4.60 6.21
N VAL A 85 -10.85 -4.26 6.32
CA VAL A 85 -9.83 -4.56 5.30
C VAL A 85 -9.69 -6.08 5.13
N ILE A 86 -9.76 -6.82 6.24
CA ILE A 86 -9.66 -8.28 6.24
C ILE A 86 -10.89 -8.94 5.62
N GLU A 87 -12.06 -8.35 5.77
CA GLU A 87 -13.30 -8.85 5.18
C GLU A 87 -13.46 -8.48 3.70
N ALA A 88 -12.86 -7.36 3.27
CA ALA A 88 -13.00 -6.86 1.91
C ALA A 88 -12.07 -7.51 0.88
N VAL A 89 -10.92 -8.01 1.31
CA VAL A 89 -9.90 -8.63 0.43
C VAL A 89 -9.88 -10.13 0.67
N ASP A 90 -9.47 -10.94 -0.31
CA ASP A 90 -9.25 -12.37 -0.06
C ASP A 90 -7.96 -12.57 0.74
N TRP A 91 -8.09 -12.98 2.01
CA TRP A 91 -6.98 -13.32 2.89
C TRP A 91 -6.58 -14.79 2.82
N GLY A 92 -7.30 -15.58 2.02
CA GLY A 92 -7.22 -17.03 1.91
C GLY A 92 -7.55 -17.74 3.22
N SER A 93 -7.20 -19.03 3.31
CA SER A 93 -7.55 -19.90 4.44
C SER A 93 -6.46 -20.05 5.50
N TYR A 94 -5.25 -19.54 5.25
CA TYR A 94 -4.10 -19.71 6.13
C TYR A 94 -4.05 -18.63 7.21
N PRO A 95 -3.53 -18.94 8.42
CA PRO A 95 -3.29 -17.93 9.43
C PRO A 95 -2.26 -16.90 8.94
N PHE A 96 -2.36 -15.68 9.45
CA PHE A 96 -1.45 -14.58 9.10
C PHE A 96 -1.01 -13.79 10.33
N TRP A 97 0.11 -13.08 10.22
CA TRP A 97 0.62 -12.23 11.29
C TRP A 97 -0.17 -10.91 11.42
N CYS A 98 -0.54 -10.56 12.65
CA CYS A 98 -1.30 -9.37 12.98
C CYS A 98 -0.82 -8.77 14.32
N LEU A 99 -1.08 -7.49 14.52
CA LEU A 99 -0.91 -6.79 15.80
C LEU A 99 -2.22 -6.70 16.56
N ASN A 100 -2.10 -6.60 17.88
CA ASN A 100 -3.18 -6.15 18.75
C ASN A 100 -2.84 -4.73 19.20
N PRO A 101 -3.76 -3.75 19.07
CA PRO A 101 -3.49 -2.37 19.48
C PRO A 101 -3.19 -2.25 20.98
N LYS A 102 -3.67 -3.20 21.80
CA LYS A 102 -3.35 -3.27 23.24
C LYS A 102 -1.94 -3.79 23.53
N ASN A 103 -1.29 -4.44 22.56
CA ASN A 103 0.08 -4.92 22.66
C ASN A 103 0.81 -4.81 21.30
N PRO A 104 1.11 -3.58 20.85
CA PRO A 104 1.58 -3.31 19.49
C PRO A 104 3.02 -3.79 19.25
N LYS A 105 3.70 -4.32 20.28
CA LYS A 105 5.08 -4.81 20.21
C LYS A 105 5.17 -6.32 19.97
N ARG A 106 4.05 -7.04 20.03
CA ARG A 106 4.03 -8.50 19.91
C ARG A 106 3.03 -8.92 18.83
N PRO A 107 3.51 -9.25 17.63
CA PRO A 107 2.67 -9.85 16.61
C PRO A 107 2.22 -11.22 17.07
N HIS A 108 1.03 -11.59 16.63
CA HIS A 108 0.44 -12.88 16.89
C HIS A 108 -0.23 -13.39 15.62
N MET A 109 -0.57 -14.67 15.62
CA MET A 109 -1.25 -15.28 14.49
C MET A 109 -2.75 -15.06 14.60
N CYS A 110 -3.32 -14.43 13.58
CA CYS A 110 -4.74 -14.30 13.37
C CYS A 110 -5.23 -15.37 12.37
N LYS A 111 -6.48 -15.80 12.54
CA LYS A 111 -7.16 -16.71 11.61
C LYS A 111 -8.14 -15.92 10.76
N PRO A 112 -8.22 -16.14 9.44
CA PRO A 112 -9.33 -15.65 8.64
C PRO A 112 -10.65 -16.22 9.21
N GLN A 113 -11.67 -15.38 9.38
CA GLN A 113 -12.95 -15.75 10.01
C GLN A 113 -13.63 -16.96 9.35
N ALA A 114 -13.30 -17.27 8.09
CA ALA A 114 -13.90 -18.38 7.34
C ALA A 114 -13.29 -19.77 7.60
N SER A 115 -12.18 -19.92 8.34
CA SER A 115 -11.62 -21.27 8.61
C SER A 115 -12.27 -21.94 9.82
N THR A 116 -13.36 -22.66 9.55
CA THR A 116 -13.87 -23.68 10.46
C THR A 116 -12.76 -24.69 10.80
N LYS A 117 -12.42 -24.77 12.10
CA LYS A 117 -11.73 -25.89 12.77
C LYS A 117 -10.46 -26.43 12.07
N VAL A 118 -9.29 -25.93 12.49
CA VAL A 118 -8.07 -26.76 12.44
C VAL A 118 -8.02 -27.57 13.73
N SER A 119 -8.33 -28.87 13.64
CA SER A 119 -8.05 -29.83 14.71
C SER A 119 -6.57 -29.79 15.04
N ARG A 120 -6.23 -29.51 16.31
CA ARG A 120 -4.89 -29.63 16.93
C ARG A 120 -3.75 -29.90 15.93
N ALA A 121 -3.32 -28.87 15.21
CA ALA A 121 -2.11 -28.97 14.40
C ALA A 121 -0.92 -29.10 15.36
N THR A 122 -0.15 -30.18 15.21
CA THR A 122 1.16 -30.32 15.84
C THR A 122 2.05 -29.14 15.44
N ARG A 123 2.86 -28.64 16.38
CA ARG A 123 3.65 -27.38 16.32
C ARG A 123 4.53 -27.14 15.08
N TYR A 124 4.63 -28.09 14.14
CA TYR A 124 5.63 -28.11 13.09
C TYR A 124 5.13 -27.78 11.67
N ASP A 125 3.82 -27.65 11.44
CA ASP A 125 3.28 -27.52 10.07
C ASP A 125 2.31 -26.35 9.88
N VAL A 126 2.39 -25.32 10.72
CA VAL A 126 1.56 -24.12 10.54
C VAL A 126 2.25 -23.17 9.59
N ARG A 127 1.86 -23.23 8.32
CA ARG A 127 2.15 -22.16 7.35
C ARG A 127 1.43 -20.90 7.81
N CYS A 128 2.17 -19.98 8.42
CA CYS A 128 1.70 -18.63 8.69
C CYS A 128 2.10 -17.73 7.53
N MET A 129 1.20 -16.81 7.14
CA MET A 129 1.41 -15.91 6.01
C MET A 129 1.78 -14.51 6.52
N LEU A 130 2.71 -13.86 5.83
CA LEU A 130 2.86 -12.42 5.90
C LEU A 130 1.85 -11.78 4.95
N ARG A 131 1.18 -10.76 5.45
CA ARG A 131 0.24 -9.93 4.71
C ARG A 131 0.50 -8.48 5.08
N LEU A 132 0.68 -7.65 4.08
CA LEU A 132 1.08 -6.27 4.25
C LEU A 132 -0.04 -5.31 3.84
N ILE A 133 -0.10 -4.21 4.55
CA ILE A 133 -0.91 -3.04 4.24
C ILE A 133 0.06 -1.88 4.04
N MET A 134 -0.08 -1.17 2.92
CA MET A 134 0.67 0.05 2.64
C MET A 134 -0.27 1.25 2.71
N GLU A 135 0.13 2.21 3.52
CA GLU A 135 -0.51 3.51 3.69
C GLU A 135 0.30 4.54 2.90
N PRO A 136 -0.29 5.25 1.92
CA PRO A 136 0.39 6.34 1.24
C PRO A 136 0.76 7.43 2.24
N VAL A 137 1.95 8.01 2.08
CA VAL A 137 2.38 9.14 2.90
C VAL A 137 2.09 10.43 2.14
N PRO A 138 1.21 11.31 2.66
CA PRO A 138 0.99 12.61 2.04
C PRO A 138 2.29 13.41 1.97
N VAL A 139 2.62 13.89 0.77
CA VAL A 139 3.81 14.72 0.53
C VAL A 139 3.37 16.17 0.41
N ALA A 140 4.06 17.07 1.12
CA ALA A 140 3.84 18.49 0.99
C ALA A 140 4.04 18.90 -0.48
N PRO A 141 3.03 19.50 -1.14
CA PRO A 141 3.13 19.81 -2.57
C PRO A 141 3.99 21.05 -2.86
N ASN A 142 4.16 21.97 -1.91
CA ASN A 142 4.89 23.24 -2.09
C ASN A 142 6.30 23.12 -2.70
N PRO A 143 7.15 22.15 -2.31
CA PRO A 143 8.48 21.98 -2.90
C PRO A 143 8.47 21.50 -4.36
N LEU A 144 7.30 21.09 -4.87
CA LEU A 144 7.12 20.54 -6.21
C LEU A 144 6.52 21.55 -7.20
N ILE A 145 6.17 22.76 -6.77
CA ILE A 145 5.71 23.82 -7.66
C ILE A 145 6.75 24.10 -8.74
N GLY A 146 6.29 24.19 -9.99
CA GLY A 146 7.11 24.40 -11.19
C GLY A 146 7.90 23.17 -11.63
N LYS A 147 7.57 21.96 -11.15
CA LYS A 147 8.29 20.72 -11.48
C LYS A 147 7.37 19.66 -12.10
N PRO A 148 7.93 18.70 -12.86
CA PRO A 148 7.21 17.50 -13.21
C PRO A 148 6.87 16.70 -11.95
N VAL A 149 5.65 16.17 -11.90
CA VAL A 149 5.09 15.42 -10.77
C VAL A 149 4.35 14.16 -11.23
N LYS A 150 4.31 13.18 -10.33
CA LYS A 150 3.39 12.05 -10.37
C LYS A 150 2.39 12.23 -9.23
N LEU A 151 1.12 12.01 -9.52
CA LEU A 151 0.02 12.15 -8.57
C LEU A 151 -0.63 10.78 -8.38
N LEU A 152 -0.63 10.30 -7.15
CA LEU A 152 -1.26 9.03 -6.79
C LEU A 152 -2.71 9.26 -6.37
N PHE A 153 -3.63 8.63 -7.08
CA PHE A 153 -5.04 8.54 -6.77
C PHE A 153 -5.46 7.08 -6.60
N GLN A 154 -6.58 6.85 -5.94
CA GLN A 154 -7.23 5.56 -6.01
C GLN A 154 -8.09 5.50 -7.28
N PRO A 155 -7.81 4.61 -8.26
CA PRO A 155 -6.67 3.70 -8.44
C PRO A 155 -5.69 4.14 -9.56
N TYR A 156 -5.55 5.44 -9.80
CA TYR A 156 -4.81 5.98 -10.95
C TYR A 156 -3.50 6.65 -10.53
N VAL A 157 -2.51 6.61 -11.41
CA VAL A 157 -1.36 7.51 -11.33
C VAL A 157 -1.46 8.47 -12.50
N LEU A 158 -1.39 9.77 -12.23
CA LEU A 158 -1.33 10.80 -13.26
C LEU A 158 0.07 11.40 -13.33
N HIS A 159 0.47 11.77 -14.53
CA HIS A 159 1.73 12.44 -14.81
C HIS A 159 1.47 13.85 -15.33
N GLY A 160 2.20 14.82 -14.81
CA GLY A 160 1.98 16.22 -15.15
C GLY A 160 3.07 17.14 -14.64
N TRP A 161 2.81 18.43 -14.74
CA TRP A 161 3.56 19.51 -14.10
C TRP A 161 2.67 20.16 -13.07
N LEU A 162 3.19 20.37 -11.86
CA LEU A 162 2.50 21.15 -10.82
C LEU A 162 2.84 22.62 -11.02
N ASP A 163 1.91 23.41 -11.51
CA ASP A 163 2.15 24.82 -11.81
C ASP A 163 1.85 25.71 -10.60
N GLU A 164 0.77 25.42 -9.85
CA GLU A 164 0.34 26.21 -8.70
C GLU A 164 -0.42 25.35 -7.67
N ILE A 165 -0.48 25.86 -6.43
CA ILE A 165 -1.31 25.34 -5.35
C ILE A 165 -2.21 26.47 -4.87
N THR A 166 -3.52 26.29 -4.99
CA THR A 166 -4.53 27.24 -4.48
C THR A 166 -4.91 26.88 -3.04
N ASP A 167 -6.00 27.43 -2.49
CA ASP A 167 -6.47 27.02 -1.16
C ASP A 167 -6.96 25.57 -1.13
N TYR A 168 -7.60 25.12 -2.22
CA TYR A 168 -8.27 23.81 -2.32
C TYR A 168 -7.62 22.88 -3.33
N ASP A 169 -7.14 23.43 -4.45
CA ASP A 169 -6.73 22.64 -5.61
C ASP A 169 -5.22 22.66 -5.83
N LEU A 170 -4.72 21.57 -6.40
CA LEU A 170 -3.48 21.55 -7.17
C LEU A 170 -3.81 21.91 -8.62
N VAL A 171 -3.11 22.90 -9.17
CA VAL A 171 -3.24 23.28 -10.58
C VAL A 171 -2.10 22.65 -11.34
N CYS A 172 -2.45 21.76 -12.26
CA CYS A 172 -1.50 20.93 -12.97
C CYS A 172 -1.74 20.94 -14.48
N ARG A 173 -0.67 20.87 -15.27
CA ARG A 173 -0.74 20.52 -16.70
C ARG A 173 -0.39 19.06 -16.89
N MET A 174 -1.33 18.25 -17.40
CA MET A 174 -1.12 16.82 -17.61
C MET A 174 -0.23 16.56 -18.83
N THR A 175 0.68 15.60 -18.76
CA THR A 175 1.53 15.22 -19.91
C THR A 175 0.78 14.42 -20.95
N GLU A 176 -0.32 13.79 -20.57
CA GLU A 176 -1.16 12.97 -21.42
C GLU A 176 -2.60 13.50 -21.40
N ASP A 177 -3.36 13.20 -22.46
CA ASP A 177 -4.80 13.48 -22.48
C ASP A 177 -5.54 12.45 -21.62
N THR A 178 -5.35 12.56 -20.30
CA THR A 178 -5.97 11.68 -19.33
C THR A 178 -7.37 12.15 -19.00
N HIS A 179 -8.30 11.20 -18.94
CA HIS A 179 -9.66 11.44 -18.46
C HIS A 179 -9.62 11.88 -16.98
N ILE A 180 -10.14 13.08 -16.72
CA ILE A 180 -10.25 13.64 -15.37
C ILE A 180 -11.65 13.33 -14.84
N SER A 181 -11.74 12.66 -13.68
CA SER A 181 -13.04 12.41 -13.06
C SER A 181 -13.56 13.69 -12.42
N PRO A 182 -14.85 14.02 -12.59
CA PRO A 182 -15.45 15.16 -11.90
C PRO A 182 -15.45 15.01 -10.36
N ASP A 183 -15.26 13.79 -9.84
CA ASP A 183 -15.21 13.53 -8.39
C ASP A 183 -13.97 14.11 -7.71
N TRP A 184 -12.90 14.38 -8.46
CA TRP A 184 -11.63 14.84 -7.89
C TRP A 184 -10.91 15.90 -8.71
N GLY A 185 -11.44 16.28 -9.88
CA GLY A 185 -10.84 17.36 -10.65
C GLY A 185 -11.66 17.87 -11.83
N ILE A 186 -11.22 19.00 -12.37
CA ILE A 186 -11.86 19.70 -13.49
C ILE A 186 -10.78 20.16 -14.47
N ARG A 187 -10.94 19.83 -15.76
CA ARG A 187 -10.07 20.34 -16.84
C ARG A 187 -10.61 21.67 -17.37
N LYS A 188 -9.76 22.68 -17.45
CA LYS A 188 -10.04 24.00 -18.05
C LYS A 188 -8.92 24.37 -19.02
N GLY A 189 -9.11 24.05 -20.30
CA GLY A 189 -8.05 24.22 -21.30
C GLY A 189 -6.89 23.26 -21.05
N GLU A 190 -5.68 23.82 -20.92
CA GLU A 190 -4.47 23.04 -20.62
C GLU A 190 -4.31 22.70 -19.13
N GLU A 191 -4.96 23.46 -18.26
CA GLU A 191 -4.89 23.27 -16.81
C GLU A 191 -5.93 22.26 -16.32
N VAL A 192 -5.53 21.51 -15.29
CA VAL A 192 -6.39 20.63 -14.53
C VAL A 192 -6.32 21.05 -13.07
N TYR A 193 -7.48 21.37 -12.52
CA TYR A 193 -7.69 21.70 -11.11
C TYR A 193 -8.05 20.41 -10.40
N ILE A 194 -7.24 20.01 -9.42
CA ILE A 194 -7.34 18.73 -8.74
C ILE A 194 -7.55 18.99 -7.26
N ASP A 195 -8.62 18.44 -6.69
CA ASP A 195 -8.87 18.50 -5.25
C ASP A 195 -7.67 17.87 -4.50
N ARG A 196 -7.03 18.67 -3.64
CA ARG A 196 -5.88 18.23 -2.87
C ARG A 196 -6.20 17.03 -1.98
N GLU A 197 -7.42 16.94 -1.45
CA GLU A 197 -7.82 15.85 -0.56
C GLU A 197 -7.99 14.52 -1.30
N ALA A 198 -8.22 14.56 -2.61
CA ALA A 198 -8.29 13.37 -3.45
C ALA A 198 -6.91 12.79 -3.78
N VAL A 199 -5.84 13.57 -3.63
CA VAL A 199 -4.46 13.14 -3.91
C VAL A 199 -3.89 12.43 -2.69
N MET A 200 -3.58 11.15 -2.86
CA MET A 200 -3.10 10.30 -1.78
C MET A 200 -1.61 10.51 -1.50
N SER A 201 -0.83 10.75 -2.55
CA SER A 201 0.60 11.07 -2.47
C SER A 201 1.07 11.77 -3.73
N LEU A 202 2.16 12.52 -3.61
CA LEU A 202 2.87 13.14 -4.72
C LEU A 202 4.32 12.66 -4.78
N ALA A 203 4.89 12.62 -5.97
CA ALA A 203 6.30 12.33 -6.17
C ALA A 203 6.86 13.18 -7.33
N PRO A 204 8.18 13.45 -7.37
CA PRO A 204 8.83 13.99 -8.57
C PRO A 204 8.58 13.11 -9.80
N GLY A 205 8.31 13.75 -10.94
CA GLY A 205 8.04 13.15 -12.25
C GLY A 205 9.26 12.56 -12.92
#